data_AF-A0A1J3DWH9-F1
#
_entry.id   AF-A0A1J3DWH9-F1
#
_cell.length_a   1.000
_cell.length_b   1.000
_cell.length_c   1.000
_cell.angle_alpha   90.00
_cell.angle_beta   90.00
_cell.angle_gamma   90.00
#
_symmetry.space_group_name_H-M   'P 1'
#
loop_
_entity.id
_entity.type
_entity.pdbx_description
1 polymer ?
#
loop_
_entity_poly.entity_id
_entity_poly.type
_entity_poly.pdbx_seq_one_letter_code
_entity_poly.pdbx_strand_id
1 'polypeptide(L)'
;EKRAVAVAHEFLSLTVEKMVEVEKISHFRKCFGIDLNIRDLFLDHPGMFYLSTKGKRHTVFLREAYERGRLIDPNPVYDTRRKLLDLVLLGRHAALSDSNMSEQE
;
A
#
# COMPACT_ATOMS: atom_id res chain seq x y z
N GLU A 1 -2.55 20.06 -12.80
CA GLU A 1 -1.79 19.33 -11.75
C GLU A 1 -2.51 19.28 -10.41
N LYS A 2 -2.77 20.42 -9.73
CA LYS A 2 -3.46 20.46 -8.42
C LYS A 2 -4.75 19.63 -8.34
N ARG A 3 -5.59 19.65 -9.40
CA ARG A 3 -6.80 18.80 -9.48
C ARG A 3 -6.47 17.30 -9.46
N ALA A 4 -5.44 16.88 -10.19
CA ALA A 4 -5.06 15.46 -10.25
C ALA A 4 -4.53 14.97 -8.89
N VAL A 5 -3.74 15.82 -8.21
CA VAL A 5 -3.29 15.58 -6.83
C VAL A 5 -4.48 15.43 -5.89
N ALA A 6 -5.42 16.37 -5.91
CA ALA A 6 -6.61 16.32 -5.06
C ALA A 6 -7.46 15.08 -5.33
N VAL A 7 -7.69 14.74 -6.61
CA VAL A 7 -8.44 13.52 -6.96
C VAL A 7 -7.73 12.26 -6.48
N ALA A 8 -6.41 12.16 -6.66
CA ALA A 8 -5.65 11.02 -6.18
C ALA A 8 -5.66 10.92 -4.64
N HIS A 9 -5.59 12.05 -3.96
CA HIS A 9 -5.68 12.16 -2.50
C HIS A 9 -7.03 11.67 -1.97
N GLU A 10 -8.13 12.18 -2.52
CA GLU A 10 -9.49 11.75 -2.16
C GLU A 10 -9.73 10.28 -2.50
N PHE A 11 -9.29 9.84 -3.69
CA PHE A 11 -9.42 8.44 -4.09
C PHE A 11 -8.70 7.51 -3.12
N LEU A 12 -7.45 7.80 -2.77
CA LEU A 12 -6.71 7.04 -1.77
C LEU A 12 -7.41 7.07 -0.41
N SER A 13 -7.95 8.22 -0.01
CA SER A 13 -8.70 8.39 1.23
C SER A 13 -9.97 7.52 1.28
N LEU A 14 -10.56 7.15 0.15
CA LEU A 14 -11.69 6.22 0.10
C LEU A 14 -11.28 4.75 0.18
N THR A 15 -10.00 4.43 -0.04
CA THR A 15 -9.52 3.03 0.06
C THR A 15 -9.35 2.60 1.52
N VAL A 16 -9.60 1.32 1.79
CA VAL A 16 -9.48 0.69 3.12
C VAL A 16 -8.10 0.91 3.74
N GLU A 17 -7.06 0.79 2.93
CA GLU A 17 -5.67 0.86 3.39
C GLU A 17 -5.02 2.21 3.06
N LYS A 18 -5.74 3.17 2.48
CA LYS A 18 -5.17 4.47 2.08
C LYS A 18 -3.96 4.31 1.13
N MET A 19 -3.96 3.23 0.35
CA MET A 19 -2.91 2.85 -0.59
C MET A 19 -3.52 2.10 -1.78
N VAL A 20 -2.84 2.12 -2.92
CA VAL A 20 -3.22 1.35 -4.10
C VAL A 20 -2.04 1.17 -5.05
N GLU A 21 -2.12 0.20 -5.95
CA GLU A 21 -1.12 0.02 -6.99
C GLU A 21 -1.25 1.08 -8.09
N VAL A 22 -0.11 1.60 -8.54
CA VAL A 22 -0.03 2.63 -9.58
C VAL A 22 -0.67 2.15 -10.89
N GLU A 23 -0.46 0.88 -11.24
CA GLU A 23 -1.07 0.27 -12.44
C GLU A 23 -2.60 0.34 -12.39
N LYS A 24 -3.20 0.13 -11.22
CA LYS A 24 -4.66 0.20 -11.04
C LYS A 24 -5.17 1.61 -11.27
N ILE A 25 -4.53 2.64 -10.70
CA ILE A 25 -4.90 4.04 -10.97
C ILE A 25 -4.70 4.38 -12.44
N SER A 26 -3.61 3.91 -13.05
CA SER A 26 -3.29 4.17 -14.45
C SER A 26 -4.40 3.73 -15.40
N HIS A 27 -5.06 2.59 -15.13
CA HIS A 27 -6.21 2.14 -15.91
C HIS A 27 -7.42 3.10 -15.84
N PHE A 28 -7.62 3.76 -14.70
CA PHE A 28 -8.73 4.71 -14.50
C PHE A 28 -8.34 6.17 -14.75
N ARG A 29 -7.13 6.43 -15.24
CA ARG A 29 -6.60 7.77 -15.52
C ARG A 29 -7.58 8.65 -16.31
N LYS A 30 -8.20 8.09 -17.36
CA LYS A 30 -9.20 8.79 -18.18
C LYS A 30 -10.48 9.10 -17.41
N CYS A 31 -10.95 8.18 -16.56
CA CYS A 31 -12.14 8.38 -15.73
C CYS A 31 -11.95 9.49 -14.69
N PHE A 32 -10.75 9.64 -14.16
CA PHE A 32 -10.38 10.74 -13.26
C PHE A 32 -10.06 12.05 -14.00
N GLY A 33 -10.04 12.02 -15.33
CA GLY A 33 -9.62 13.14 -16.17
C GLY A 33 -8.17 13.56 -15.89
N ILE A 34 -7.29 12.63 -15.52
CA ILE A 34 -5.89 12.95 -15.23
C ILE A 34 -5.10 12.85 -16.54
N ASP A 35 -4.69 13.98 -17.10
CA ASP A 35 -3.89 13.99 -18.32
C ASP A 35 -2.38 13.91 -18.06
N LEU A 36 -1.97 13.70 -16.82
CA LEU A 36 -0.58 13.54 -16.39
C LEU A 36 -0.20 12.06 -16.29
N ASN A 37 1.08 11.75 -16.42
CA ASN A 37 1.58 10.43 -16.05
C ASN A 37 1.38 10.25 -14.53
N ILE A 38 0.67 9.19 -14.15
CA ILE A 38 0.32 8.92 -12.75
C ILE A 38 1.57 8.72 -11.89
N ARG A 39 2.61 8.09 -12.43
CA ARG A 39 3.85 7.88 -11.70
C ARG A 39 4.55 9.20 -11.39
N ASP A 40 4.65 10.07 -12.39
CA ASP A 40 5.31 11.38 -12.27
C ASP A 40 4.55 12.25 -11.27
N LEU A 41 3.21 12.26 -11.34
CA LEU A 41 2.35 12.95 -10.37
C LEU A 41 2.69 12.61 -8.90
N PHE A 42 2.92 11.33 -8.61
CA PHE A 42 3.27 10.90 -7.25
C PHE A 42 4.71 11.23 -6.85
N LEU A 43 5.64 11.16 -7.80
CA LEU A 43 7.04 11.50 -7.58
C LEU A 43 7.24 13.00 -7.37
N ASP A 44 6.45 13.84 -8.04
CA ASP A 44 6.49 15.30 -7.92
C ASP A 44 5.92 15.80 -6.58
N HIS A 45 5.14 14.97 -5.88
CA HIS A 45 4.47 15.31 -4.61
C HIS A 45 4.84 14.38 -3.45
N PRO A 46 6.14 14.25 -3.10
CA PRO A 46 6.59 13.32 -2.07
C PRO A 46 6.14 13.72 -0.66
N GLY A 47 5.70 14.96 -0.46
CA GLY A 47 5.15 15.42 0.82
C GLY A 47 3.79 14.78 1.16
N MET A 48 2.97 14.49 0.14
CA MET A 48 1.63 13.91 0.31
C MET A 48 1.62 12.40 0.04
N PHE A 49 2.41 11.96 -0.95
CA PHE A 49 2.42 10.55 -1.38
C PHE A 49 3.76 9.89 -1.11
N TYR A 50 3.71 8.60 -0.79
CA TYR A 50 4.87 7.74 -0.73
C TYR A 50 4.73 6.64 -1.76
N LEU A 51 5.76 6.45 -2.58
CA LEU A 51 5.79 5.41 -3.61
C LEU A 51 6.72 4.27 -3.18
N SER A 52 6.15 3.12 -2.87
CA SER A 52 6.92 1.89 -2.62
C SER A 52 7.07 1.10 -3.90
N THR A 53 8.27 0.57 -4.13
CA THR A 53 8.56 -0.33 -5.25
C THR A 53 8.94 -1.69 -4.72
N LYS A 54 8.12 -2.70 -5.04
CA LYS A 54 8.40 -4.10 -4.71
C LYS A 54 8.52 -4.91 -6.01
N GLY A 55 9.76 -5.15 -6.43
CA GLY A 55 10.05 -5.75 -7.72
C GLY A 55 9.53 -4.87 -8.86
N LYS A 56 8.58 -5.39 -9.65
CA LYS A 56 7.93 -4.65 -10.75
C LYS A 56 6.66 -3.90 -10.32
N ARG A 57 6.15 -4.14 -9.11
CA ARG A 57 4.90 -3.53 -8.62
C ARG A 57 5.21 -2.24 -7.88
N HIS A 58 4.50 -1.19 -8.25
CA HIS A 58 4.57 0.11 -7.60
C HIS A 58 3.27 0.36 -6.84
N THR A 59 3.37 0.64 -5.54
CA THR A 59 2.24 0.95 -4.66
C THR A 59 2.40 2.35 -4.12
N VAL A 60 1.38 3.18 -4.30
CA VAL A 60 1.33 4.53 -3.72
C VAL A 60 0.54 4.49 -2.42
N PHE A 61 1.03 5.24 -1.44
CA PHE A 61 0.48 5.37 -0.10
C PHE A 61 0.21 6.85 0.19
N LEU A 62 -0.88 7.13 0.90
CA LEU A 62 -1.13 8.46 1.43
C LEU A 62 -0.30 8.68 2.70
N ARG A 63 0.68 9.59 2.69
CA ARG A 63 1.63 9.72 3.80
C ARG A 63 0.98 10.11 5.12
N GLU A 64 0.04 11.05 5.08
CA GLU A 64 -0.66 11.54 6.26
C GLU A 64 -1.53 10.48 6.94
N ALA A 65 -1.91 9.41 6.23
CA ALA A 65 -2.73 8.34 6.80
C ALA A 65 -1.92 7.36 7.66
N TYR A 66 -0.59 7.45 7.65
CA TYR A 66 0.29 6.47 8.29
C TYR A 66 1.22 7.08 9.32
N GLU A 67 1.31 6.41 10.46
CA GLU A 67 2.33 6.67 11.48
C GLU A 67 3.05 5.35 11.83
N ARG A 68 4.39 5.36 11.79
CA ARG A 68 5.24 4.19 12.11
C ARG A 68 4.83 2.89 11.36
N GLY A 69 4.36 3.02 10.13
CA GLY A 69 3.93 1.88 9.30
C GLY A 69 2.57 1.29 9.66
N ARG A 70 1.76 2.00 10.45
CA ARG A 70 0.35 1.65 10.74
C ARG A 70 -0.56 2.79 10.29
N LEU A 71 -1.79 2.46 9.95
CA LEU A 71 -2.82 3.48 9.73
C LEU A 71 -3.10 4.19 11.05
N ILE A 72 -3.23 5.52 10.98
CA ILE A 72 -3.59 6.36 12.14
C ILE A 72 -5.04 6.07 12.56
N ASP A 73 -5.94 5.97 11.58
CA ASP A 73 -7.35 5.63 11.77
C ASP A 73 -7.66 4.28 11.10
N PRO A 74 -7.44 3.15 11.80
CA PRO A 74 -7.70 1.83 11.26
C PRO A 74 -9.19 1.50 11.26
N ASN A 75 -9.62 0.71 10.28
CA ASN A 75 -10.97 0.17 10.20
C ASN A 75 -10.99 -1.35 10.49
N PRO A 76 -12.16 -1.95 10.80
CA PRO A 76 -12.24 -3.36 11.14
C PRO A 76 -11.68 -4.32 10.07
N VAL A 77 -11.77 -3.93 8.78
CA VAL A 77 -11.25 -4.74 7.67
C VAL A 77 -9.72 -4.74 7.69
N TYR A 78 -9.11 -3.58 7.91
CA TYR A 78 -7.67 -3.43 8.05
C TYR A 78 -7.13 -4.25 9.22
N ASP A 79 -7.75 -4.14 10.38
CA ASP A 79 -7.32 -4.88 11.58
C ASP A 79 -7.40 -6.39 11.38
N THR A 80 -8.47 -6.86 10.73
CA THR A 80 -8.64 -8.28 10.41
C THR A 80 -7.55 -8.76 9.44
N ARG A 81 -7.25 -7.99 8.39
CA ARG A 81 -6.17 -8.31 7.45
C ARG A 81 -4.81 -8.34 8.12
N ARG A 82 -4.54 -7.40 9.02
CA ARG A 82 -3.30 -7.33 9.77
C ARG A 82 -3.14 -8.53 10.71
N LYS A 83 -4.17 -8.87 11.47
CA LYS A 83 -4.19 -10.10 12.30
C LYS A 83 -3.96 -11.36 11.47
N LEU A 84 -4.60 -11.46 10.30
CA LEU A 84 -4.38 -12.58 9.39
C LEU A 84 -2.93 -12.66 8.91
N LEU A 85 -2.32 -11.53 8.54
CA LEU A 85 -0.92 -11.48 8.15
C LEU A 85 0.00 -11.91 9.30
N ASP A 86 -0.26 -11.44 10.52
CA ASP A 86 0.51 -11.83 11.71
C ASP A 86 0.43 -13.34 11.95
N LEU A 87 -0.77 -13.94 11.85
CA LEU A 87 -0.97 -15.39 11.99
C LEU A 87 -0.23 -16.19 10.90
N VAL A 88 -0.27 -15.75 9.65
CA VAL A 88 0.45 -16.41 8.54
C VAL A 88 1.97 -16.31 8.72
N LEU A 89 2.47 -15.18 9.23
CA LEU A 89 3.88 -15.02 9.52
C LEU A 89 4.31 -15.90 10.70
N LEU A 90 3.53 -15.95 11.78
CA LEU A 90 3.77 -16.86 12.91
C LEU A 90 3.82 -18.32 12.46
N GLY A 91 2.85 -18.75 11.64
CA GLY A 91 2.83 -20.11 11.08
C GLY A 91 4.06 -20.42 10.22
N ARG A 92 4.58 -19.43 9.47
CA ARG A 92 5.84 -19.59 8.72
C ARG A 92 7.07 -19.68 9.62
N HIS A 93 7.12 -18.92 10.71
CA HIS A 93 8.21 -19.01 11.67
C HIS A 93 8.24 -20.37 12.39
N ALA A 94 7.07 -20.90 12.77
CA ALA A 94 6.96 -22.24 13.34
C ALA A 94 7.39 -23.34 12.35
N ALA A 95 6.96 -23.23 11.07
CA ALA A 95 7.33 -24.20 10.05
C ALA A 95 8.85 -24.20 9.73
N LEU A 96 9.51 -23.04 9.83
CA LEU A 96 10.97 -22.93 9.64
C LEU A 96 11.78 -23.39 10.86
N SER A 97 11.22 -23.30 12.08
CA SER A 97 11.87 -23.86 13.27
C SER A 97 11.81 -25.39 13.28
N ASP A 98 10.73 -25.99 12.77
CA ASP A 98 10.59 -27.46 12.69
C ASP A 98 11.53 -28.07 11.63
N SER A 99 11.76 -27.41 10.49
CA SER A 99 12.69 -27.88 9.45
C SER A 99 14.16 -27.87 9.87
N ASN A 100 14.56 -26.92 10.73
CA ASN A 100 15.93 -26.84 11.25
C ASN A 100 16.21 -27.90 12.34
N MET A 101 15.17 -28.56 12.86
CA MET A 101 15.33 -29.64 13.85
C MET A 101 15.39 -31.03 13.23
N SER A 102 14.99 -31.18 11.97
CA SER A 102 15.08 -32.44 11.21
C SER A 102 16.38 -32.62 10.42
N GLU A 103 17.26 -31.61 10.34
CA GLU A 103 18.57 -31.70 9.66
C GLU A 103 19.74 -32.01 10.63
N GLN A 104 19.45 -32.30 11.91
CA GLN A 104 20.44 -32.67 12.93
C GLN A 104 20.32 -34.12 13.45
N GLU A 105 19.50 -34.97 12.83
CA GLU A 105 19.49 -36.43 13.05
C GLU A 105 20.19 -37.21 11.94
#